data_AF-A0A1Q9W6W3-F1
#
_entry.id   AF-A0A1Q9W6W3-F1
#
_cell.length_a   1.000
_cell.length_b   1.000
_cell.length_c   1.000
_cell.angle_alpha   90.00
_cell.angle_beta   90.00
_cell.angle_gamma   90.00
#
_symmetry.space_group_name_H-M   'P 1'
#
loop_
_entity.id
_entity.type
_entity.pdbx_description
1 polymer ?
#
loop_
_entity_poly.entity_id
_entity_poly.type
_entity_poly.pdbx_seq_one_letter_code
_entity_poly.pdbx_strand_id
1 'polypeptide(L)'
;MAFGKRKSKESADEPVRQSDDEQVVDQPDAAEPADFDEGSDDGPFDIEDFDDPEVATQGRLDLGSVLIPMPDGGQVQVELNEAGAPSAVWVVTPNGRFTIAAYAAPKSAGLWREVAGELAESLRKDASSVNIQDGPWGREVVGAGNGGVVRFIGVDGYRWMVRCVVNGSPETIDALADEARTSLADSVIRRGDTPMPVRTPLQVQLPEPMAAQLRAAAQQAAMQQAAQQLTTAAQMPPQDEPPADPVARRSVQGSAMQQLRTITGG
;
A
#
# COMPACT_ATOMS: atom_id res chain seq x y z
N MET A 1 13.06 58.64 -39.51
CA MET A 1 13.12 59.95 -38.82
C MET A 1 11.78 60.67 -39.06
N ALA A 2 11.39 61.60 -38.17
CA ALA A 2 10.14 62.41 -38.20
C ALA A 2 8.82 61.60 -38.03
N PHE A 3 7.80 61.97 -37.23
CA PHE A 3 7.11 63.25 -36.88
C PHE A 3 6.11 63.75 -37.96
N GLY A 4 4.83 64.07 -37.59
CA GLY A 4 3.85 64.62 -38.57
C GLY A 4 2.40 65.05 -38.19
N LYS A 5 1.85 64.68 -37.01
CA LYS A 5 0.57 65.11 -36.35
C LYS A 5 -0.39 66.17 -37.01
N ARG A 6 -1.71 65.84 -37.08
CA ARG A 6 -2.99 66.65 -37.29
C ARG A 6 -3.60 66.61 -38.71
N LYS A 7 -4.88 66.98 -38.98
CA LYS A 7 -6.24 66.77 -38.38
C LYS A 7 -7.26 67.82 -38.95
N SER A 8 -8.30 67.39 -39.65
CA SER A 8 -9.63 68.04 -39.95
C SER A 8 -10.60 66.92 -40.42
N LYS A 9 -11.93 66.82 -40.16
CA LYS A 9 -13.07 67.76 -39.95
C LYS A 9 -13.59 68.33 -41.28
N GLU A 10 -14.81 68.12 -41.78
CA GLU A 10 -16.08 67.44 -41.34
C GLU A 10 -16.65 66.62 -42.55
N SER A 11 -17.78 65.91 -42.65
CA SER A 11 -19.08 65.69 -41.93
C SER A 11 -19.45 64.18 -42.05
N ALA A 12 -20.41 63.51 -41.36
CA ALA A 12 -21.73 63.75 -40.75
C ALA A 12 -22.97 63.40 -41.63
N ASP A 13 -23.46 62.15 -41.49
CA ASP A 13 -24.89 61.74 -41.47
C ASP A 13 -25.00 60.46 -40.59
N GLU A 14 -26.20 60.09 -40.11
CA GLU A 14 -26.41 59.31 -38.86
C GLU A 14 -27.70 58.42 -38.95
N PRO A 15 -28.15 57.61 -37.94
CA PRO A 15 -27.56 57.22 -36.65
C PRO A 15 -27.78 55.75 -36.17
N VAL A 16 -27.38 55.47 -34.91
CA VAL A 16 -27.81 54.40 -33.97
C VAL A 16 -27.73 52.92 -34.37
N ARG A 17 -26.84 52.17 -33.70
CA ARG A 17 -27.23 51.06 -32.80
C ARG A 17 -26.14 50.70 -31.76
N GLN A 18 -26.33 51.29 -30.58
CA GLN A 18 -26.08 50.79 -29.20
C GLN A 18 -24.75 50.08 -28.85
N SER A 19 -24.19 50.52 -27.71
CA SER A 19 -23.10 49.94 -26.93
C SER A 19 -23.54 48.60 -26.25
N ASP A 20 -22.69 47.79 -25.61
CA ASP A 20 -21.80 48.12 -24.47
C ASP A 20 -20.54 47.24 -24.35
N ASP A 21 -19.68 47.62 -23.41
CA ASP A 21 -18.42 46.99 -23.02
C ASP A 21 -18.68 45.92 -21.95
N GLU A 22 -18.18 44.69 -22.13
CA GLU A 22 -18.19 43.69 -21.06
C GLU A 22 -16.91 42.84 -21.06
N GLN A 23 -16.52 42.40 -19.85
CA GLN A 23 -15.13 42.09 -19.53
C GLN A 23 -14.81 40.60 -19.72
N VAL A 24 -13.66 40.29 -20.34
CA VAL A 24 -13.12 38.93 -20.35
C VAL A 24 -12.56 38.62 -18.95
N VAL A 25 -13.44 38.11 -18.09
CA VAL A 25 -13.06 37.50 -16.82
C VAL A 25 -12.48 36.11 -17.07
N ASP A 26 -11.20 35.96 -16.72
CA ASP A 26 -10.49 34.69 -16.67
C ASP A 26 -11.19 33.74 -15.68
N GLN A 27 -11.90 32.75 -16.19
CA GLN A 27 -12.46 31.66 -15.40
C GLN A 27 -11.48 30.47 -15.47
N PRO A 28 -11.09 29.86 -14.34
CA PRO A 28 -10.22 28.71 -14.36
C PRO A 28 -10.91 27.56 -15.09
N ASP A 29 -10.18 26.96 -16.03
CA ASP A 29 -10.67 25.88 -16.88
C ASP A 29 -11.24 24.74 -16.03
N ALA A 30 -12.50 24.39 -16.30
CA ALA A 30 -13.22 23.40 -15.51
C ALA A 30 -12.73 22.01 -15.93
N ALA A 31 -11.69 21.52 -15.24
CA ALA A 31 -11.00 20.27 -15.53
C ALA A 31 -11.96 19.16 -16.00
N GLU A 32 -11.87 18.84 -17.29
CA GLU A 32 -12.64 17.77 -17.90
C GLU A 32 -12.41 16.46 -17.13
N PRO A 33 -13.41 15.57 -17.04
CA PRO A 33 -13.19 14.25 -16.46
C PRO A 33 -12.03 13.60 -17.21
N ALA A 34 -11.05 13.08 -16.46
CA ALA A 34 -10.06 12.21 -17.06
C ALA A 34 -10.80 10.92 -17.45
N ASP A 35 -11.16 10.82 -18.72
CA ASP A 35 -11.70 9.61 -19.30
C ASP A 35 -10.69 8.46 -19.08
N PHE A 36 -11.21 7.25 -18.89
CA PHE A 36 -10.38 6.06 -18.90
C PHE A 36 -9.91 5.83 -20.33
N ASP A 37 -8.63 5.47 -20.51
CA ASP A 37 -8.10 5.17 -21.84
C ASP A 37 -8.62 3.80 -22.31
N GLU A 38 -9.84 3.77 -22.85
CA GLU A 38 -10.47 2.60 -23.48
C GLU A 38 -9.72 2.12 -24.76
N GLY A 39 -8.57 2.72 -25.09
CA GLY A 39 -7.72 2.41 -26.24
C GLY A 39 -6.52 1.50 -25.93
N SER A 40 -6.34 1.08 -24.68
CA SER A 40 -5.24 0.21 -24.24
C SER A 40 -5.72 -1.21 -23.94
N ASP A 41 -5.67 -2.10 -24.94
CA ASP A 41 -6.05 -3.53 -24.81
C ASP A 41 -5.26 -4.32 -23.74
N ASP A 42 -4.14 -3.78 -23.24
CA ASP A 42 -3.28 -4.36 -22.19
C ASP A 42 -3.39 -3.55 -20.88
N GLY A 43 -4.24 -4.00 -19.96
CA GLY A 43 -4.38 -3.41 -18.62
C GLY A 43 -5.18 -4.30 -17.66
N PRO A 44 -5.04 -4.11 -16.34
CA PRO A 44 -5.79 -4.89 -15.36
C PRO A 44 -7.30 -4.79 -15.62
N PHE A 45 -7.94 -5.92 -15.88
CA PHE A 45 -9.35 -6.01 -16.23
C PHE A 45 -10.23 -5.91 -14.97
N ASP A 46 -11.46 -5.43 -15.09
CA ASP A 46 -12.49 -5.72 -14.09
C ASP A 46 -12.97 -7.18 -14.26
N ILE A 47 -13.50 -7.78 -13.20
CA ILE A 47 -14.21 -9.05 -13.33
C ILE A 47 -15.55 -8.89 -14.06
N GLU A 48 -16.13 -7.69 -14.04
CA GLU A 48 -17.36 -7.36 -14.81
C GLU A 48 -17.12 -7.36 -16.34
N ASP A 49 -15.85 -7.41 -16.81
CA ASP A 49 -15.49 -7.46 -18.24
C ASP A 49 -15.58 -8.88 -18.85
N PHE A 50 -15.79 -9.92 -18.03
CA PHE A 50 -15.83 -11.33 -18.46
C PHE A 50 -17.26 -11.89 -18.42
N ASP A 51 -17.75 -12.40 -19.57
CA ASP A 51 -19.04 -13.13 -19.66
C ASP A 51 -19.10 -14.36 -18.72
N ASP A 52 -17.95 -14.97 -18.43
CA ASP A 52 -17.80 -16.13 -17.55
C ASP A 52 -16.68 -15.89 -16.51
N PRO A 53 -17.01 -15.68 -15.23
CA PRO A 53 -16.02 -15.52 -14.17
C PRO A 53 -15.08 -16.71 -13.95
N GLU A 54 -15.39 -17.92 -14.43
CA GLU A 54 -14.42 -19.03 -14.39
C GLU A 54 -13.23 -18.76 -15.32
N VAL A 55 -13.43 -18.08 -16.46
CA VAL A 55 -12.35 -17.69 -17.39
C VAL A 55 -11.38 -16.71 -16.71
N ALA A 56 -11.89 -15.73 -15.96
CA ALA A 56 -11.07 -14.77 -15.20
C ALA A 56 -10.14 -15.44 -14.17
N THR A 57 -10.45 -16.66 -13.72
CA THR A 57 -9.61 -17.43 -12.78
C THR A 57 -8.59 -18.35 -13.44
N GLN A 58 -8.66 -18.58 -14.75
CA GLN A 58 -7.77 -19.52 -15.43
C GLN A 58 -6.34 -18.95 -15.52
N GLY A 59 -5.37 -19.70 -14.98
CA GLY A 59 -3.96 -19.30 -14.93
C GLY A 59 -3.60 -18.27 -13.84
N ARG A 60 -4.59 -17.70 -13.14
CA ARG A 60 -4.38 -16.60 -12.17
C ARG A 60 -4.59 -17.08 -10.72
N LEU A 61 -3.73 -16.60 -9.83
CA LEU A 61 -3.83 -16.79 -8.38
C LEU A 61 -4.93 -15.87 -7.83
N ASP A 62 -6.07 -16.44 -7.46
CA ASP A 62 -7.17 -15.70 -6.84
C ASP A 62 -6.82 -15.29 -5.39
N LEU A 63 -6.70 -13.98 -5.16
CA LEU A 63 -6.46 -13.37 -3.85
C LEU A 63 -7.71 -12.66 -3.30
N GLY A 64 -8.90 -13.10 -3.69
CA GLY A 64 -10.18 -12.52 -3.28
C GLY A 64 -10.56 -11.29 -4.09
N SER A 65 -9.79 -10.20 -3.95
CA SER A 65 -10.06 -8.91 -4.62
C SER A 65 -9.18 -8.64 -5.85
N VAL A 66 -8.11 -9.42 -6.03
CA VAL A 66 -7.18 -9.35 -7.17
C VAL A 66 -6.86 -10.78 -7.61
N LEU A 67 -6.83 -11.05 -8.91
CA LEU A 67 -6.44 -12.32 -9.49
C LEU A 67 -5.15 -12.08 -10.27
N ILE A 68 -4.02 -12.65 -9.82
CA ILE A 68 -2.67 -12.32 -10.33
C ILE A 68 -2.08 -13.53 -11.09
N PRO A 69 -1.65 -13.40 -12.34
CA PRO A 69 -0.91 -14.45 -13.05
C PRO A 69 0.48 -14.57 -12.42
N MET A 70 0.91 -15.81 -12.16
CA MET A 70 2.22 -16.04 -11.56
C MET A 70 3.32 -16.01 -12.64
N PRO A 71 4.34 -15.14 -12.55
CA PRO A 71 5.47 -15.15 -13.48
C PRO A 71 6.31 -16.42 -13.33
N ASP A 72 7.06 -16.77 -14.37
CA ASP A 72 7.89 -17.99 -14.39
C ASP A 72 8.89 -18.04 -13.21
N GLY A 73 8.81 -19.11 -12.41
CA GLY A 73 9.61 -19.29 -11.20
C GLY A 73 9.20 -18.39 -10.01
N GLY A 74 8.13 -17.60 -10.16
CA GLY A 74 7.59 -16.75 -9.11
C GLY A 74 7.07 -17.55 -7.90
N GLN A 75 7.46 -17.12 -6.71
CA GLN A 75 7.05 -17.72 -5.43
C GLN A 75 6.18 -16.75 -4.63
N VAL A 76 5.27 -17.29 -3.82
CA VAL A 76 4.34 -16.48 -3.02
C VAL A 76 4.81 -16.38 -1.57
N GLN A 77 5.10 -15.17 -1.11
CA GLN A 77 5.34 -14.85 0.30
C GLN A 77 4.15 -14.05 0.85
N VAL A 78 3.43 -14.66 1.79
CA VAL A 78 2.32 -14.00 2.50
C VAL A 78 2.84 -13.13 3.63
N GLU A 79 2.26 -11.93 3.74
CA GLU A 79 2.40 -11.05 4.90
C GLU A 79 1.10 -11.08 5.72
N LEU A 80 1.21 -11.09 7.04
CA LEU A 80 0.07 -11.12 7.96
C LEU A 80 0.07 -9.86 8.85
N ASN A 81 -1.11 -9.32 9.13
CA ASN A 81 -1.29 -8.27 10.12
C ASN A 81 -1.26 -8.81 11.57
N GLU A 82 -1.34 -7.91 12.55
CA GLU A 82 -1.32 -8.26 13.99
C GLU A 82 -2.47 -9.17 14.43
N ALA A 83 -3.59 -9.19 13.69
CA ALA A 83 -4.72 -10.09 13.92
C ALA A 83 -4.55 -11.48 13.24
N GLY A 84 -3.41 -11.73 12.58
CA GLY A 84 -3.10 -12.97 11.88
C GLY A 84 -3.81 -13.14 10.52
N ALA A 85 -4.46 -12.09 10.01
CA ALA A 85 -5.09 -12.10 8.69
C ALA A 85 -4.12 -11.56 7.61
N PRO A 86 -4.24 -12.00 6.34
CA PRO A 86 -3.38 -11.51 5.25
C PRO A 86 -3.44 -9.98 5.10
N SER A 87 -2.28 -9.33 5.09
CA SER A 87 -2.13 -7.89 4.80
C SER A 87 -1.74 -7.64 3.34
N ALA A 88 -0.79 -8.42 2.83
CA ALA A 88 -0.23 -8.31 1.50
C ALA A 88 0.27 -9.69 1.02
N VAL A 89 0.45 -9.83 -0.30
CA VAL A 89 0.96 -11.04 -0.94
C VAL A 89 2.06 -10.66 -1.91
N TRP A 90 3.29 -10.97 -1.52
CA TRP A 90 4.49 -10.69 -2.30
C TRP A 90 4.74 -11.83 -3.28
N VAL A 91 4.77 -11.50 -4.58
CA VAL A 91 5.36 -12.34 -5.63
C VAL A 91 6.87 -12.11 -5.61
N VAL A 92 7.64 -13.16 -5.37
CA VAL A 92 9.11 -13.15 -5.28
C VAL A 92 9.70 -13.84 -6.49
N THR A 93 10.59 -13.15 -7.21
CA THR A 93 11.25 -13.63 -8.44
C THR A 93 12.78 -13.55 -8.28
N PRO A 94 13.58 -14.09 -9.21
CA PRO A 94 15.04 -13.94 -9.15
C PRO A 94 15.54 -12.49 -9.17
N ASN A 95 14.73 -11.55 -9.68
CA ASN A 95 15.06 -10.13 -9.79
C ASN A 95 14.61 -9.29 -8.57
N GLY A 96 13.82 -9.87 -7.64
CA GLY A 96 13.40 -9.21 -6.41
C GLY A 96 11.99 -9.62 -5.99
N ARG A 97 11.13 -8.67 -5.64
CA ARG A 97 9.71 -8.95 -5.34
C ARG A 97 8.76 -7.79 -5.64
N PHE A 98 7.53 -8.11 -5.99
CA PHE A 98 6.44 -7.14 -6.11
C PHE A 98 5.17 -7.60 -5.39
N THR A 99 4.26 -6.68 -5.10
CA THR A 99 2.91 -6.98 -4.60
C THR A 99 1.92 -6.13 -5.38
N ILE A 100 0.75 -6.68 -5.72
CA ILE A 100 -0.34 -5.95 -6.38
C ILE A 100 -1.51 -5.88 -5.38
N ALA A 101 -2.02 -4.68 -5.11
CA ALA A 101 -3.14 -4.46 -4.21
C ALA A 101 -4.15 -3.49 -4.83
N ALA A 102 -5.44 -3.83 -4.74
CA ALA A 102 -6.53 -2.99 -5.21
C ALA A 102 -7.18 -2.19 -4.06
N TYR A 103 -7.72 -1.03 -4.40
CA TYR A 103 -8.35 -0.06 -3.50
C TYR A 103 -9.68 0.39 -4.11
N ALA A 104 -10.68 0.69 -3.26
CA ALA A 104 -11.93 1.30 -3.72
C ALA A 104 -11.67 2.74 -4.21
N ALA A 105 -12.19 3.08 -5.39
CA ALA A 105 -12.00 4.37 -6.04
C ALA A 105 -13.35 5.03 -6.43
N PRO A 106 -13.34 6.30 -6.88
CA PRO A 106 -14.50 6.93 -7.52
C PRO A 106 -14.91 6.22 -8.82
N LYS A 107 -16.00 6.69 -9.44
CA LYS A 107 -16.38 6.27 -10.80
C LYS A 107 -15.54 6.92 -11.91
N SER A 108 -14.70 7.90 -11.58
CA SER A 108 -13.83 8.64 -12.49
C SER A 108 -12.36 8.28 -12.24
N ALA A 109 -11.55 8.32 -13.29
CA ALA A 109 -10.10 8.11 -13.17
C ALA A 109 -9.40 9.27 -12.44
N GLY A 110 -8.11 9.11 -12.15
CA GLY A 110 -7.24 10.13 -11.57
C GLY A 110 -6.87 9.93 -10.10
N LEU A 111 -7.42 8.93 -9.40
CA LEU A 111 -7.05 8.65 -8.01
C LEU A 111 -5.58 8.24 -7.89
N TRP A 112 -5.06 7.44 -8.83
CA TRP A 112 -3.64 7.09 -8.89
C TRP A 112 -2.76 8.35 -9.03
N ARG A 113 -3.20 9.37 -9.78
CA ARG A 113 -2.45 10.62 -9.96
C ARG A 113 -2.27 11.40 -8.65
N GLU A 114 -3.28 11.39 -7.78
CA GLU A 114 -3.19 11.95 -6.42
C GLU A 114 -2.25 11.13 -5.54
N VAL A 115 -2.47 9.81 -5.48
CA VAL A 115 -1.73 8.88 -4.62
C VAL A 115 -0.24 8.81 -5.01
N ALA A 116 0.09 8.91 -6.29
CA ALA A 116 1.47 9.03 -6.77
C ALA A 116 2.14 10.34 -6.29
N GLY A 117 1.40 11.44 -6.20
CA GLY A 117 1.88 12.70 -5.62
C GLY A 117 2.21 12.56 -4.14
N GLU A 118 1.28 11.99 -3.37
CA GLU A 118 1.44 11.72 -1.93
C GLU A 118 2.59 10.75 -1.64
N LEU A 119 2.72 9.67 -2.42
CA LEU A 119 3.84 8.72 -2.34
C LEU A 119 5.17 9.39 -2.66
N ALA A 120 5.24 10.21 -3.71
CA ALA A 120 6.46 10.92 -4.07
C ALA A 120 6.87 11.97 -3.01
N GLU A 121 5.92 12.61 -2.32
CA GLU A 121 6.23 13.48 -1.18
C GLU A 121 6.68 12.69 0.05
N SER A 122 6.05 11.53 0.34
CA SER A 122 6.47 10.68 1.46
C SER A 122 7.89 10.15 1.25
N LEU A 123 8.21 9.59 0.07
CA LEU A 123 9.53 9.03 -0.21
C LEU A 123 10.65 10.08 -0.10
N ARG A 124 10.39 11.36 -0.39
CA ARG A 124 11.40 12.44 -0.26
C ARG A 124 11.88 12.69 1.18
N LYS A 125 11.25 12.06 2.17
CA LYS A 125 11.62 12.14 3.60
C LYS A 125 12.64 11.05 3.97
N ASP A 126 12.58 9.90 3.29
CA ASP A 126 13.29 8.66 3.69
C ASP A 126 14.25 8.10 2.62
N ALA A 127 14.04 8.41 1.35
CA ALA A 127 14.85 7.96 0.22
C ALA A 127 15.95 8.97 -0.15
N SER A 128 17.11 8.50 -0.63
CA SER A 128 18.21 9.38 -1.06
C SER A 128 17.94 10.06 -2.42
N SER A 129 17.06 9.49 -3.23
CA SER A 129 16.52 10.13 -4.44
C SER A 129 15.11 9.65 -4.74
N VAL A 130 14.27 10.55 -5.27
CA VAL A 130 12.92 10.24 -5.75
C VAL A 130 12.73 10.85 -7.12
N ASN A 131 12.28 10.05 -8.07
CA ASN A 131 11.97 10.47 -9.44
C ASN A 131 10.54 10.04 -9.81
N ILE A 132 9.94 10.74 -10.77
CA ILE A 132 8.69 10.33 -11.41
C ILE A 132 9.05 9.95 -12.85
N GLN A 133 8.62 8.77 -13.27
CA GLN A 133 8.84 8.26 -14.62
C GLN A 133 7.48 8.03 -15.28
N ASP A 134 7.40 8.14 -16.60
CA ASP A 134 6.20 7.77 -17.34
C ASP A 134 6.28 6.27 -17.70
N GLY A 135 5.23 5.52 -17.38
CA GLY A 135 5.03 4.11 -17.69
C GLY A 135 3.70 3.88 -18.44
N PRO A 136 3.31 2.62 -18.70
CA PRO A 136 2.18 2.31 -19.58
C PRO A 136 0.85 2.98 -19.18
N TRP A 137 0.50 2.89 -17.89
CA TRP A 137 -0.72 3.49 -17.33
C TRP A 137 -0.48 4.89 -16.72
N GLY A 138 0.52 5.60 -17.23
CA GLY A 138 0.92 6.93 -16.78
C GLY A 138 2.02 6.92 -15.73
N ARG A 139 1.97 7.85 -14.77
CA ARG A 139 3.11 8.17 -13.88
C ARG A 139 3.40 7.06 -12.88
N GLU A 140 4.65 6.61 -12.86
CA GLU A 140 5.24 5.74 -11.85
C GLU A 140 6.15 6.54 -10.91
N VAL A 141 6.21 6.15 -9.63
CA VAL A 141 7.07 6.80 -8.62
C VAL A 141 8.24 5.89 -8.29
N VAL A 142 9.46 6.36 -8.49
CA VAL A 142 10.70 5.58 -8.20
C VAL A 142 11.46 6.25 -7.06
N GLY A 143 11.67 5.51 -5.96
CA GLY A 143 12.52 5.92 -4.84
C GLY A 143 13.73 4.98 -4.72
N ALA A 144 14.92 5.54 -4.50
CA ALA A 144 16.14 4.77 -4.24
C ALA A 144 16.80 5.22 -2.93
N GLY A 145 17.40 4.28 -2.21
CA GLY A 145 18.09 4.52 -0.95
C GLY A 145 18.92 3.32 -0.49
N ASN A 146 19.44 3.37 0.74
CA ASN A 146 20.32 2.32 1.28
C ASN A 146 19.68 0.92 1.37
N GLY A 147 18.35 0.82 1.28
CA GLY A 147 17.62 -0.45 1.26
C GLY A 147 17.37 -1.05 -0.13
N GLY A 148 17.83 -0.41 -1.21
CA GLY A 148 17.54 -0.80 -2.59
C GLY A 148 16.71 0.24 -3.35
N VAL A 149 15.95 -0.21 -4.36
CA VAL A 149 15.05 0.63 -5.15
C VAL A 149 13.62 0.14 -5.02
N VAL A 150 12.70 1.07 -4.82
CA VAL A 150 11.26 0.84 -4.84
C VAL A 150 10.63 1.60 -6.01
N ARG A 151 9.77 0.93 -6.78
CA ARG A 151 8.97 1.51 -7.87
C ARG A 151 7.49 1.26 -7.57
N PHE A 152 6.70 2.32 -7.57
CA PHE A 152 5.25 2.27 -7.43
C PHE A 152 4.61 2.51 -8.79
N ILE A 153 3.85 1.52 -9.26
CA ILE A 153 3.06 1.55 -10.50
C ILE A 153 1.59 1.53 -10.07
N GLY A 154 0.71 2.20 -10.79
CA GLY A 154 -0.71 2.13 -10.51
C GLY A 154 -1.59 2.42 -11.71
N VAL A 155 -2.84 1.98 -11.60
CA VAL A 155 -3.84 2.00 -12.67
C VAL A 155 -5.18 2.38 -12.03
N ASP A 156 -5.88 3.36 -12.60
CA ASP A 156 -7.26 3.68 -12.22
C ASP A 156 -8.22 2.91 -13.14
N GLY A 157 -9.23 2.27 -12.54
CA GLY A 157 -10.32 1.60 -13.24
C GLY A 157 -11.69 1.98 -12.67
N TYR A 158 -12.76 1.37 -13.15
CA TYR A 158 -14.10 1.78 -12.75
C TYR A 158 -14.42 1.35 -11.30
N ARG A 159 -14.47 2.32 -10.37
CA ARG A 159 -14.72 2.11 -8.93
C ARG A 159 -13.56 1.41 -8.18
N TRP A 160 -12.42 1.18 -8.82
CA TRP A 160 -11.20 0.65 -8.22
C TRP A 160 -9.93 1.38 -8.70
N MET A 161 -8.86 1.28 -7.92
CA MET A 161 -7.51 1.67 -8.30
C MET A 161 -6.54 0.60 -7.83
N VAL A 162 -5.63 0.18 -8.70
CA VAL A 162 -4.58 -0.80 -8.40
C VAL A 162 -3.28 -0.08 -8.14
N ARG A 163 -2.55 -0.52 -7.12
CA ARG A 163 -1.16 -0.15 -6.87
C ARG A 163 -0.30 -1.39 -6.82
N CYS A 164 0.64 -1.50 -7.75
CA CYS A 164 1.76 -2.42 -7.67
C CYS A 164 2.93 -1.75 -6.96
N VAL A 165 3.58 -2.45 -6.02
CA VAL A 165 4.79 -2.00 -5.32
C VAL A 165 5.90 -2.98 -5.61
N VAL A 166 6.91 -2.53 -6.36
CA VAL A 166 8.04 -3.31 -6.86
C VAL A 166 9.28 -2.97 -6.04
N ASN A 167 10.00 -3.97 -5.51
CA ASN A 167 11.19 -3.80 -4.68
C ASN A 167 12.33 -4.71 -5.19
N GLY A 168 13.44 -4.10 -5.59
CA GLY A 168 14.61 -4.79 -6.15
C GLY A 168 15.93 -4.08 -5.84
N SER A 169 17.04 -4.61 -6.35
CA SER A 169 18.32 -3.91 -6.30
C SER A 169 18.45 -2.93 -7.49
N PRO A 170 19.36 -1.94 -7.43
CA PRO A 170 19.57 -1.00 -8.55
C PRO A 170 19.90 -1.68 -9.89
N GLU A 171 20.44 -2.90 -9.85
CA GLU A 171 20.83 -3.68 -11.02
C GLU A 171 19.69 -4.50 -11.65
N THR A 172 18.65 -4.83 -10.87
CA THR A 172 17.54 -5.70 -11.30
C THR A 172 16.17 -5.02 -11.38
N ILE A 173 16.03 -3.81 -10.80
CA ILE A 173 14.73 -3.15 -10.61
C ILE A 173 13.92 -2.95 -11.89
N ASP A 174 14.56 -2.67 -13.03
CA ASP A 174 13.83 -2.42 -14.28
C ASP A 174 13.35 -3.72 -14.94
N ALA A 175 14.14 -4.81 -14.86
CA ALA A 175 13.67 -6.14 -15.30
C ALA A 175 12.53 -6.65 -14.41
N LEU A 176 12.62 -6.43 -13.09
CA LEU A 176 11.54 -6.71 -12.14
C LEU A 176 10.30 -5.83 -12.37
N ALA A 177 10.49 -4.59 -12.83
CA ALA A 177 9.39 -3.71 -13.19
C ALA A 177 8.65 -4.22 -14.44
N ASP A 178 9.35 -4.77 -15.42
CA ASP A 178 8.73 -5.39 -16.59
C ASP A 178 8.02 -6.71 -16.24
N GLU A 179 8.61 -7.57 -15.40
CA GLU A 179 7.92 -8.74 -14.82
C GLU A 179 6.61 -8.34 -14.10
N ALA A 180 6.67 -7.28 -13.30
CA ALA A 180 5.54 -6.76 -12.55
C ALA A 180 4.48 -6.11 -13.47
N ARG A 181 4.89 -5.41 -14.54
CA ARG A 181 3.99 -4.85 -15.55
C ARG A 181 3.29 -5.94 -16.34
N THR A 182 3.99 -6.98 -16.79
CA THR A 182 3.36 -8.13 -17.46
C THR A 182 2.33 -8.81 -16.55
N SER A 183 2.68 -9.00 -15.26
CA SER A 183 1.74 -9.59 -14.29
C SER A 183 0.55 -8.67 -13.96
N LEU A 184 0.75 -7.35 -14.02
CA LEU A 184 -0.28 -6.35 -13.76
C LEU A 184 -1.23 -6.14 -14.95
N ALA A 185 -0.73 -6.19 -16.18
CA ALA A 185 -1.55 -6.17 -17.39
C ALA A 185 -2.51 -7.36 -17.42
N ASP A 186 -2.01 -8.57 -17.19
CA ASP A 186 -2.84 -9.78 -17.11
C ASP A 186 -3.43 -10.03 -15.69
N SER A 187 -3.71 -9.00 -14.89
CA SER A 187 -4.46 -9.14 -13.62
C SER A 187 -5.97 -8.91 -13.80
N VAL A 188 -6.82 -9.53 -12.97
CA VAL A 188 -8.27 -9.19 -12.88
C VAL A 188 -8.60 -8.61 -11.50
N ILE A 189 -9.42 -7.57 -11.43
CA ILE A 189 -9.81 -6.88 -10.21
C ILE A 189 -11.26 -7.21 -9.84
N ARG A 190 -11.45 -7.90 -8.71
CA ARG A 190 -12.78 -8.23 -8.18
C ARG A 190 -13.21 -7.18 -7.17
N ARG A 191 -13.69 -6.02 -7.66
CA ARG A 191 -14.11 -4.88 -6.82
C ARG A 191 -15.38 -5.18 -6.00
N GLY A 192 -16.30 -5.97 -6.56
CA GLY A 192 -17.57 -6.37 -5.93
C GLY A 192 -18.57 -5.23 -5.70
N ASP A 193 -19.75 -5.52 -5.16
CA ASP A 193 -20.82 -4.51 -5.05
C ASP A 193 -20.67 -3.53 -3.88
N THR A 194 -20.16 -4.00 -2.75
CA THR A 194 -20.24 -3.33 -1.44
C THR A 194 -19.83 -1.84 -1.49
N PRO A 195 -20.66 -0.90 -1.01
CA PRO A 195 -20.27 0.48 -0.84
C PRO A 195 -19.07 0.60 0.12
N MET A 196 -18.00 1.24 -0.33
CA MET A 196 -16.75 1.40 0.43
C MET A 196 -16.24 2.84 0.25
N PRO A 197 -15.63 3.46 1.29
CA PRO A 197 -14.99 4.76 1.14
C PRO A 197 -13.84 4.71 0.13
N VAL A 198 -13.64 5.79 -0.61
CA VAL A 198 -12.50 5.95 -1.54
C VAL A 198 -11.17 5.79 -0.78
N ARG A 199 -10.16 5.19 -1.43
CA ARG A 199 -8.85 4.78 -0.88
C ARG A 199 -8.90 3.64 0.17
N THR A 200 -10.06 3.02 0.43
CA THR A 200 -10.13 1.81 1.27
C THR A 200 -9.47 0.63 0.55
N PRO A 201 -8.53 -0.11 1.15
CA PRO A 201 -7.96 -1.32 0.55
C PRO A 201 -9.04 -2.40 0.40
N LEU A 202 -9.04 -3.10 -0.73
CA LEU A 202 -9.91 -4.27 -0.93
C LEU A 202 -9.34 -5.48 -0.18
N GLN A 203 -10.22 -6.38 0.27
CA GLN A 203 -9.81 -7.48 1.13
C GLN A 203 -9.02 -8.55 0.35
N VAL A 204 -7.73 -8.68 0.67
CA VAL A 204 -6.90 -9.81 0.29
C VAL A 204 -7.38 -11.07 1.01
N GLN A 205 -7.51 -12.16 0.26
CA GLN A 205 -7.81 -13.50 0.75
C GLN A 205 -6.75 -14.46 0.21
N LEU A 206 -6.60 -15.63 0.83
CA LEU A 206 -5.69 -16.67 0.34
C LEU A 206 -6.49 -17.90 -0.09
N PRO A 207 -6.12 -18.58 -1.19
CA PRO A 207 -6.70 -19.87 -1.53
C PRO A 207 -6.58 -20.85 -0.35
N GLU A 208 -7.66 -21.58 -0.05
CA GLU A 208 -7.70 -22.55 1.04
C GLU A 208 -6.47 -23.49 1.10
N PRO A 209 -5.98 -24.11 0.00
CA PRO A 209 -4.79 -24.96 0.07
C PRO A 209 -3.54 -24.22 0.57
N MET A 210 -3.35 -22.96 0.20
CA MET A 210 -2.23 -22.13 0.68
C MET A 210 -2.42 -21.76 2.16
N ALA A 211 -3.63 -21.35 2.54
CA ALA A 211 -3.98 -21.07 3.93
C ALA A 211 -3.91 -22.32 4.85
N ALA A 212 -4.13 -23.52 4.31
CA ALA A 212 -3.94 -24.79 5.01
C ALA A 212 -2.44 -25.12 5.18
N GLN A 213 -1.62 -24.95 4.14
CA GLN A 213 -0.17 -25.16 4.22
C GLN A 213 0.50 -24.23 5.25
N LEU A 214 0.15 -22.94 5.25
CA LEU A 214 0.67 -21.97 6.22
C LEU A 214 0.30 -22.34 7.66
N ARG A 215 -0.95 -22.74 7.91
CA ARG A 215 -1.39 -23.23 9.23
C ARG A 215 -0.64 -24.49 9.67
N ALA A 216 -0.42 -25.44 8.76
CA ALA A 216 0.33 -26.67 9.06
C ALA A 216 1.81 -26.38 9.39
N ALA A 217 2.47 -25.50 8.62
CA ALA A 217 3.84 -25.08 8.87
C ALA A 217 3.98 -24.35 10.22
N ALA A 218 3.06 -23.44 10.54
CA ALA A 218 3.04 -22.74 11.83
C ALA A 218 2.84 -23.70 13.02
N GLN A 219 1.96 -24.70 12.90
CA GLN A 219 1.78 -25.74 13.92
C GLN A 219 3.04 -26.58 14.12
N GLN A 220 3.72 -26.98 13.05
CA GLN A 220 4.98 -27.73 13.13
C GLN A 220 6.10 -26.90 13.80
N ALA A 221 6.23 -25.62 13.44
CA ALA A 221 7.19 -24.71 14.07
C ALA A 221 6.91 -24.53 15.58
N ALA A 222 5.65 -24.36 15.97
CA ALA A 222 5.26 -24.26 17.39
C ALA A 222 5.55 -25.55 18.17
N MET A 223 5.29 -26.73 17.58
CA MET A 223 5.65 -28.02 18.19
C MET A 223 7.17 -28.19 18.35
N GLN A 224 7.97 -27.77 17.36
CA GLN A 224 9.43 -27.80 17.46
C GLN A 224 9.96 -26.85 18.54
N GLN A 225 9.42 -25.63 18.64
CA GLN A 225 9.78 -24.68 19.70
C GLN A 225 9.41 -25.20 21.10
N ALA A 226 8.23 -25.80 21.27
CA ALA A 226 7.82 -26.42 22.53
C ALA A 226 8.74 -27.60 22.90
N ALA A 227 9.09 -28.46 21.93
CA ALA A 227 10.04 -29.55 22.15
C ALA A 227 11.44 -29.05 22.54
N GLN A 228 11.94 -28.00 21.88
CA GLN A 228 13.21 -27.36 22.23
C GLN A 228 13.20 -26.78 23.65
N GLN A 229 12.15 -26.05 24.03
CA GLN A 229 11.98 -25.51 25.38
C GLN A 229 11.98 -26.62 26.44
N LEU A 230 11.28 -27.74 26.19
CA LEU A 230 11.30 -28.91 27.07
C LEU A 230 12.70 -29.53 27.20
N THR A 231 13.47 -29.65 26.10
CA THR A 231 14.85 -30.15 26.16
C THR A 231 15.80 -29.20 26.89
N THR A 232 15.66 -27.88 26.72
CA THR A 232 16.48 -26.88 27.43
C THR A 232 16.16 -26.87 28.93
N ALA A 233 14.88 -26.92 29.30
CA ALA A 233 14.46 -27.00 30.70
C ALA A 233 14.97 -28.28 31.39
N ALA A 234 14.95 -29.43 30.70
CA ALA A 234 15.49 -30.69 31.20
C ALA A 234 17.03 -30.76 31.28
N GLN A 235 17.74 -29.76 30.74
CA GLN A 235 19.20 -29.64 30.78
C GLN A 235 19.70 -28.61 31.80
N MET A 236 18.82 -27.84 32.43
CA MET A 236 19.19 -27.02 33.59
C MET A 236 19.50 -27.94 34.78
N PRO A 237 20.69 -27.86 35.40
CA PRO A 237 20.95 -28.63 36.62
C PRO A 237 20.02 -28.16 37.74
N PRO A 238 19.58 -29.05 38.65
CA PRO A 238 18.88 -28.62 39.85
C PRO A 238 19.79 -27.67 40.63
N GLN A 239 19.26 -26.52 41.05
CA GLN A 239 19.95 -25.69 42.02
C GLN A 239 19.87 -26.40 43.37
N ASP A 240 21.03 -26.72 43.96
CA ASP A 240 21.09 -27.28 45.31
C ASP A 240 20.45 -26.30 46.31
N GLU A 241 19.25 -26.61 46.78
CA GLU A 241 18.66 -25.93 47.93
C GLU A 241 19.55 -26.19 49.15
N PRO A 242 20.17 -25.16 49.77
CA PRO A 242 20.89 -25.35 51.01
C PRO A 242 19.91 -25.84 52.09
N PRO A 243 20.30 -26.83 52.91
CA PRO A 243 19.35 -27.51 53.80
C PRO A 243 18.69 -26.54 54.78
N ALA A 244 17.36 -26.60 54.86
CA ALA A 244 16.57 -25.74 55.73
C ALA A 244 16.82 -26.07 57.22
N ASP A 245 17.58 -25.21 57.89
CA ASP A 245 17.86 -25.33 59.33
C ASP A 245 16.54 -25.28 60.14
N PRO A 246 16.29 -26.24 61.07
CA PRO A 246 15.03 -26.35 61.79
C PRO A 246 14.94 -25.34 62.95
N VAL A 247 14.72 -24.06 62.63
CA VAL A 247 14.58 -22.97 63.62
C VAL A 247 13.32 -23.17 64.47
N ALA A 248 13.50 -23.75 65.65
CA ALA A 248 12.42 -24.16 66.54
C ALA A 248 11.60 -22.96 67.09
N ARG A 249 10.28 -23.02 66.96
CA ARG A 249 9.36 -22.04 67.57
C ARG A 249 9.23 -22.24 69.09
N ARG A 250 9.95 -21.48 69.93
CA ARG A 250 9.49 -21.21 71.31
C ARG A 250 10.00 -19.92 72.00
N SER A 251 9.29 -18.82 71.76
CA SER A 251 8.80 -17.81 72.73
C SER A 251 9.66 -17.24 73.88
N VAL A 252 9.49 -15.92 74.09
CA VAL A 252 9.64 -15.10 75.33
C VAL A 252 11.02 -14.89 75.98
N GLN A 253 11.55 -13.65 75.91
CA GLN A 253 11.64 -12.67 77.04
C GLN A 253 12.39 -11.37 76.64
N GLY A 254 12.06 -10.23 77.27
CA GLY A 254 12.70 -8.90 77.07
C GLY A 254 12.33 -8.22 75.73
N SER A 255 11.54 -7.12 75.61
CA SER A 255 11.13 -6.05 76.53
C SER A 255 12.22 -5.07 76.97
N ALA A 256 12.39 -3.96 76.23
CA ALA A 256 12.53 -2.59 76.77
C ALA A 256 12.70 -1.50 75.66
N MET A 257 11.68 -0.64 75.50
CA MET A 257 11.76 0.70 74.84
C MET A 257 12.18 0.73 73.34
N GLN A 258 11.94 1.81 72.56
CA GLN A 258 11.52 3.16 72.91
C GLN A 258 10.48 3.74 71.93
N GLN A 259 9.26 3.92 72.47
CA GLN A 259 8.36 5.07 72.34
C GLN A 259 8.63 6.08 71.19
N LEU A 260 7.74 6.17 70.19
CA LEU A 260 6.52 7.02 70.12
C LEU A 260 6.75 8.47 69.65
N ARG A 261 6.20 8.79 68.47
CA ARG A 261 5.16 9.81 68.15
C ARG A 261 5.16 10.00 66.61
N THR A 262 4.21 9.44 65.84
CA THR A 262 2.80 9.84 65.62
C THR A 262 2.59 11.16 64.86
N ILE A 263 2.01 11.04 63.66
CA ILE A 263 1.00 11.88 62.97
C ILE A 263 1.37 13.36 62.67
N THR A 264 1.32 13.90 61.44
CA THR A 264 0.24 14.07 60.42
C THR A 264 -0.28 15.52 60.41
N GLY A 265 -0.33 16.13 59.22
CA GLY A 265 -1.15 17.32 58.94
C GLY A 265 -0.41 18.66 59.04
N GLY A 266 -0.46 19.44 57.97
CA GLY A 266 0.23 20.73 57.79
C GLY A 266 0.35 21.03 56.32
#